data_AF-A0A8E8EZ93-F1
#
_entry.id   AF-A0A8E8EZ93-F1
#
_cell.length_a   1.000
_cell.length_b   1.000
_cell.length_c   1.000
_cell.angle_alpha   90.00
_cell.angle_beta   90.00
_cell.angle_gamma   90.00
#
_symmetry.space_group_name_H-M   'P 1'
#
loop_
_entity.id
_entity.type
_entity.pdbx_description
1 polymer ?
#
loop_
_entity_poly.entity_id
_entity_poly.type
_entity_poly.pdbx_seq_one_letter_code
_entity_poly.pdbx_strand_id
1 'polypeptide(L)'
;MNLSYHHANPRGGNESFLLRFQSANTDSPTTILVDAGAELELDRILSPGETIDAVCLTHAHSDHYQSLNQCVDPDTSVYTSPATAKIIGDVFDIATQQTGVEADDSMVAAIEPVDEWTSVGSDVAFHPVPAGHVPGAVGTYSDLRRIKVSTPGIFLRRVILHSPGRAAIRDSHLSRFKT
;
A
#
# COMPACT_ATOMS: atom_id res chain seq x y z
N MET A 1 -12.74 8.99 13.85
CA MET A 1 -11.89 8.71 12.67
C MET A 1 -12.64 9.16 11.43
N ASN A 2 -12.07 10.04 10.64
CA ASN A 2 -12.56 10.40 9.31
C ASN A 2 -11.55 9.88 8.26
N LEU A 3 -12.06 9.27 7.19
CA LEU A 3 -11.26 8.83 6.05
C LEU A 3 -11.52 9.76 4.87
N SER A 4 -10.46 10.31 4.28
CA SER A 4 -10.54 10.94 2.96
C SER A 4 -9.71 10.17 1.93
N TYR A 5 -10.12 10.29 0.68
CA TYR A 5 -9.53 9.65 -0.49
C TYR A 5 -9.26 10.71 -1.56
N HIS A 6 -8.07 10.69 -2.13
CA HIS A 6 -7.69 11.55 -3.25
C HIS A 6 -6.94 10.76 -4.32
N HIS A 7 -7.36 10.89 -5.58
CA HIS A 7 -6.61 10.35 -6.73
C HIS A 7 -5.40 11.26 -6.98
N ALA A 8 -4.20 10.72 -6.85
CA ALA A 8 -2.95 11.48 -6.85
C ALA A 8 -2.39 11.74 -8.27
N ASN A 9 -2.69 10.88 -9.23
CA ASN A 9 -2.27 11.01 -10.64
C ASN A 9 -3.44 10.82 -11.63
N PRO A 10 -4.50 11.66 -11.56
CA PRO A 10 -5.72 11.47 -12.35
C PRO A 10 -5.53 11.52 -13.88
N ARG A 11 -4.37 11.99 -14.36
CA ARG A 11 -4.04 12.12 -15.79
C ARG A 11 -2.89 11.22 -16.27
N GLY A 12 -2.06 10.71 -15.35
CA GLY A 12 -0.83 9.97 -15.65
C GLY A 12 -1.01 8.46 -15.84
N GLY A 13 -2.19 7.92 -15.51
CA GLY A 13 -2.49 6.50 -15.57
C GLY A 13 -1.83 5.73 -14.42
N ASN A 14 -2.57 4.76 -13.86
CA ASN A 14 -2.17 3.82 -12.81
C ASN A 14 -2.35 4.29 -11.35
N GLU A 15 -3.59 4.73 -11.08
CA GLU A 15 -4.34 4.66 -9.82
C GLU A 15 -3.52 4.81 -8.52
N SER A 16 -2.67 5.83 -8.45
CA SER A 16 -2.06 6.20 -7.18
C SER A 16 -3.06 7.02 -6.38
N PHE A 17 -3.28 6.69 -5.12
CA PHE A 17 -4.24 7.42 -4.29
C PHE A 17 -3.76 7.61 -2.87
N LEU A 18 -4.10 8.79 -2.36
CA LEU A 18 -3.77 9.22 -1.02
C LEU A 18 -4.97 8.98 -0.09
N LEU A 19 -4.72 8.23 0.98
CA LEU A 19 -5.66 7.99 2.06
C LEU A 19 -5.26 8.82 3.27
N ARG A 20 -6.21 9.55 3.86
CA ARG A 20 -5.99 10.27 5.11
C ARG A 20 -6.90 9.77 6.19
N PHE A 21 -6.31 9.48 7.33
CA PHE A 21 -7.01 8.98 8.50
C PHE A 21 -6.90 10.02 9.61
N GLN A 22 -7.95 10.82 9.77
CA GLN A 22 -8.02 11.82 10.83
C GLN A 22 -8.62 11.19 12.10
N SER A 23 -7.79 11.02 13.14
CA SER A 23 -8.27 10.65 14.47
C SER A 23 -8.79 11.88 15.21
N ALA A 24 -9.69 11.66 16.18
CA ALA A 24 -10.18 12.75 17.03
C ALA A 24 -9.14 13.18 18.08
N ASN A 25 -8.10 12.36 18.28
CA ASN A 25 -7.06 12.54 19.29
C ASN A 25 -5.71 12.97 18.69
N THR A 26 -5.65 13.25 17.39
CA THR A 26 -4.43 13.68 16.69
C THR A 26 -4.68 15.01 15.99
N ASP A 27 -3.68 15.89 16.00
CA ASP A 27 -3.77 17.19 15.32
C ASP A 27 -3.56 17.07 13.81
N SER A 28 -2.77 16.07 13.38
CA SER A 28 -2.53 15.74 11.97
C SER A 28 -3.17 14.39 11.59
N PRO A 29 -3.60 14.23 10.33
CA PRO A 29 -4.03 12.94 9.83
C PRO A 29 -2.83 12.01 9.64
N THR A 30 -3.05 10.70 9.76
CA THR A 30 -2.12 9.71 9.20
C THR A 30 -2.37 9.61 7.71
N THR A 31 -1.34 9.79 6.90
CA THR A 31 -1.41 9.90 5.44
C THR A 31 -0.65 8.75 4.78
N ILE A 32 -1.39 7.90 4.08
CA ILE A 32 -0.86 6.71 3.39
C ILE A 32 -1.07 6.90 1.89
N LEU A 33 0.01 6.85 1.12
CA LEU A 33 -0.04 6.81 -0.34
C LEU A 33 -0.06 5.35 -0.80
N VAL A 34 -1.00 4.98 -1.66
CA VAL A 34 -0.98 3.67 -2.33
C VAL A 34 -0.51 3.85 -3.75
N ASP A 35 0.57 3.17 -4.07
CA ASP A 35 1.39 3.33 -5.27
C ASP A 35 1.91 4.76 -5.50
N ALA A 36 3.02 4.86 -6.22
CA ALA A 36 3.66 6.12 -6.57
C ALA A 36 3.95 6.13 -8.08
N GLY A 37 2.89 6.00 -8.87
CA GLY A 37 2.94 6.02 -10.33
C GLY A 37 3.32 7.38 -10.91
N ALA A 38 3.38 7.46 -12.23
CA ALA A 38 3.81 8.69 -12.91
C ALA A 38 2.88 9.88 -12.64
N GLU A 39 3.43 11.09 -12.75
CA GLU A 39 2.70 12.36 -12.70
C GLU A 39 1.90 12.60 -11.40
N LEU A 40 2.40 12.16 -10.23
CA LEU A 40 1.74 12.53 -8.97
C LEU A 40 1.77 14.03 -8.76
N GLU A 41 0.61 14.58 -8.39
CA GLU A 41 0.45 16.01 -8.08
C GLU A 41 0.50 16.25 -6.56
N LEU A 42 1.54 15.75 -5.86
CA LEU A 42 1.65 15.80 -4.38
C LEU A 42 1.47 17.22 -3.82
N ASP A 43 2.15 18.21 -4.39
CA ASP A 43 2.06 19.62 -3.98
C ASP A 43 0.64 20.20 -4.05
N ARG A 44 -0.24 19.61 -4.88
CA ARG A 44 -1.63 20.04 -5.02
C ARG A 44 -2.58 19.33 -4.08
N ILE A 45 -2.22 18.12 -3.65
CA ILE A 45 -3.08 17.28 -2.82
C ILE A 45 -2.73 17.39 -1.35
N LEU A 46 -1.44 17.57 -0.99
CA LEU A 46 -0.98 17.70 0.38
C LEU A 46 -1.24 19.12 0.91
N SER A 47 -1.65 19.20 2.17
CA SER A 47 -1.75 20.49 2.86
C SER A 47 -0.35 21.00 3.22
N PRO A 48 -0.15 22.32 3.41
CA PRO A 48 1.15 22.85 3.83
C PRO A 48 1.62 22.20 5.14
N GLY A 49 2.80 21.57 5.13
CA GLY A 49 3.37 20.86 6.28
C GLY A 49 2.83 19.44 6.50
N GLU A 50 1.97 18.94 5.61
CA GLU A 50 1.55 17.54 5.60
C GLU A 50 2.61 16.67 4.92
N THR A 51 2.95 15.55 5.56
CA THR A 51 3.93 14.56 5.06
C THR A 51 3.24 13.24 4.74
N ILE A 52 3.92 12.37 4.00
CA ILE A 52 3.48 10.99 3.75
C ILE A 52 4.10 10.10 4.83
N ASP A 53 3.26 9.50 5.67
CA ASP A 53 3.72 8.60 6.74
C ASP A 53 4.13 7.23 6.19
N ALA A 54 3.47 6.78 5.13
CA ALA A 54 3.78 5.51 4.49
C ALA A 54 3.39 5.49 3.02
N VAL A 55 4.17 4.76 2.22
CA VAL A 55 3.79 4.35 0.86
C VAL A 55 3.52 2.85 0.87
N CYS A 56 2.40 2.42 0.28
CA CYS A 56 2.09 1.02 0.07
C CYS A 56 2.20 0.69 -1.42
N LEU A 57 3.23 -0.05 -1.81
CA LEU A 57 3.40 -0.50 -3.20
C LEU A 57 2.68 -1.83 -3.41
N THR A 58 1.78 -1.86 -4.39
CA THR A 58 0.97 -3.03 -4.71
C THR A 58 1.79 -4.10 -5.44
N HIS A 59 2.72 -3.70 -6.31
CA HIS A 59 3.64 -4.57 -7.04
C HIS A 59 4.79 -3.79 -7.73
N ALA A 60 5.79 -4.52 -8.25
CA ALA A 60 6.98 -3.95 -8.90
C ALA A 60 6.80 -3.74 -10.42
N HIS A 61 5.80 -2.98 -10.83
CA HIS A 61 5.70 -2.46 -12.20
C HIS A 61 6.04 -0.97 -12.21
N SER A 62 6.73 -0.52 -13.27
CA SER A 62 7.30 0.83 -13.36
C SER A 62 6.27 1.93 -13.14
N ASP A 63 5.08 1.72 -13.65
CA ASP A 63 3.97 2.64 -13.55
C ASP A 63 3.33 2.74 -12.16
N HIS A 64 3.78 1.94 -11.19
CA HIS A 64 3.38 2.00 -9.78
C HIS A 64 4.46 2.59 -8.86
N TYR A 65 5.68 2.84 -9.35
CA TYR A 65 6.77 3.39 -8.54
C TYR A 65 7.55 4.52 -9.21
N GLN A 66 7.20 4.93 -10.43
CA GLN A 66 7.97 5.90 -11.22
C GLN A 66 8.24 7.23 -10.50
N SER A 67 7.34 7.64 -9.60
CA SER A 67 7.46 8.85 -8.81
C SER A 67 7.76 8.57 -7.33
N LEU A 68 8.16 7.35 -6.96
CA LEU A 68 8.40 6.97 -5.57
C LEU A 68 9.48 7.81 -4.88
N ASN A 69 10.52 8.19 -5.62
CA ASN A 69 11.62 9.01 -5.11
C ASN A 69 11.18 10.38 -4.57
N GLN A 70 10.07 10.94 -5.05
CA GLN A 70 9.54 12.21 -4.57
C GLN A 70 8.59 12.06 -3.37
N CYS A 71 8.29 10.81 -2.97
CA CYS A 71 7.38 10.47 -1.87
C CYS A 71 8.10 10.01 -0.61
N VAL A 72 9.39 9.64 -0.70
CA VAL A 72 10.15 9.03 0.39
C VAL A 72 11.05 10.07 1.03
N ASP A 73 10.74 10.40 2.28
CA ASP A 73 11.61 11.13 3.19
C ASP A 73 12.22 10.15 4.22
N PRO A 74 13.21 10.57 5.04
CA PRO A 74 13.84 9.68 6.03
C PRO A 74 12.89 9.00 7.04
N ASP A 75 11.71 9.57 7.25
CA ASP A 75 10.68 9.06 8.17
C ASP A 75 9.56 8.27 7.45
N THR A 76 9.62 8.14 6.12
CA THR A 76 8.60 7.45 5.32
C THR A 76 8.98 5.99 5.07
N SER A 77 8.17 5.05 5.56
CA SER A 77 8.31 3.63 5.23
C SER A 77 7.59 3.27 3.93
N VAL A 78 8.20 2.41 3.11
CA VAL A 78 7.62 1.86 1.87
C VAL A 78 7.27 0.39 2.06
N TYR A 79 6.00 0.10 2.27
CA TYR A 79 5.53 -1.26 2.51
C TYR A 79 5.13 -1.98 1.23
N THR A 80 5.52 -3.25 1.11
CA THR A 80 5.08 -4.11 0.02
C THR A 80 5.12 -5.59 0.41
N SER A 81 4.66 -6.49 -0.46
CA SER A 81 4.74 -7.92 -0.17
C SER A 81 6.19 -8.42 -0.17
N PRO A 82 6.52 -9.51 0.56
CA PRO A 82 7.88 -10.07 0.55
C PRO A 82 8.35 -10.48 -0.86
N ALA A 83 7.42 -10.92 -1.71
CA ALA A 83 7.73 -11.28 -3.09
C ALA A 83 8.07 -10.04 -3.94
N THR A 84 7.33 -8.94 -3.78
CA THR A 84 7.63 -7.67 -4.45
C THR A 84 8.95 -7.08 -3.94
N ALA A 85 9.16 -7.04 -2.62
CA ALA A 85 10.38 -6.53 -2.00
C ALA A 85 11.63 -7.27 -2.48
N LYS A 86 11.52 -8.57 -2.77
CA LYS A 86 12.63 -9.39 -3.27
C LYS A 86 13.09 -8.99 -4.68
N ILE A 87 12.17 -8.52 -5.53
CA ILE A 87 12.46 -8.23 -6.94
C ILE A 87 12.60 -6.74 -7.23
N ILE A 88 12.10 -5.87 -6.34
CA ILE A 88 11.98 -4.44 -6.65
C ILE A 88 13.34 -3.74 -6.76
N GLY A 89 14.36 -4.18 -6.00
CA GLY A 89 15.74 -3.71 -6.16
C GLY A 89 16.30 -3.99 -7.56
N ASP A 90 16.21 -5.24 -8.02
CA ASP A 90 16.62 -5.64 -9.37
C ASP A 90 15.86 -4.84 -10.45
N VAL A 91 14.57 -4.57 -10.20
CA VAL A 91 13.71 -3.80 -11.09
C VAL A 91 14.14 -2.33 -11.15
N PHE A 92 14.56 -1.74 -10.03
CA PHE A 92 15.12 -0.38 -9.98
C PHE A 92 16.46 -0.27 -10.71
N ASP A 93 17.34 -1.26 -10.56
CA ASP A 93 18.61 -1.31 -11.28
C ASP A 93 18.39 -1.33 -12.81
N ILE A 94 17.43 -2.13 -13.27
CA ILE A 94 17.05 -2.21 -14.68
C ILE A 94 16.41 -0.89 -15.15
N ALA A 95 15.53 -0.31 -14.35
CA ALA A 95 14.89 0.97 -14.67
C ALA A 95 15.92 2.09 -14.80
N THR A 96 16.89 2.17 -13.89
CA THR A 96 17.99 3.14 -13.95
C THR A 96 18.75 3.03 -15.27
N GLN A 97 19.06 1.80 -15.71
CA GLN A 97 19.76 1.54 -16.97
C GLN A 97 18.95 1.87 -18.22
N GLN A 98 17.62 1.74 -18.17
CA GLN A 98 16.75 1.85 -19.35
C GLN A 98 16.07 3.22 -19.49
N THR A 99 15.73 3.88 -18.39
CA THR A 99 14.91 5.10 -18.37
C THR A 99 15.60 6.29 -17.70
N GLY A 100 16.76 6.08 -17.07
CA GLY A 100 17.50 7.13 -16.36
C GLY A 100 16.85 7.57 -15.04
N VAL A 101 15.87 6.82 -14.54
CA VAL A 101 15.30 7.01 -13.20
C VAL A 101 16.30 6.45 -12.18
N GLU A 102 17.00 7.29 -11.45
CA GLU A 102 17.90 6.84 -10.38
C GLU A 102 17.07 6.47 -9.14
N ALA A 103 17.11 5.19 -8.79
CA ALA A 103 16.71 4.76 -7.47
C ALA A 103 17.82 5.12 -6.47
N ASP A 104 17.53 6.01 -5.53
CA ASP A 104 18.46 6.35 -4.46
C ASP A 104 18.54 5.20 -3.44
N ASP A 105 19.72 4.99 -2.85
CA ASP A 105 19.96 3.99 -1.80
C ASP A 105 19.01 4.20 -0.61
N SER A 106 18.63 5.46 -0.34
CA SER A 106 17.65 5.83 0.68
C SER A 106 16.26 5.24 0.40
N MET A 107 15.83 5.23 -0.86
CA MET A 107 14.54 4.68 -1.29
C MET A 107 14.53 3.16 -1.17
N VAL A 108 15.62 2.49 -1.54
CA VAL A 108 15.76 1.03 -1.37
C VAL A 108 15.76 0.66 0.12
N ALA A 109 16.45 1.43 0.95
CA ALA A 109 16.50 1.21 2.39
C ALA A 109 15.14 1.41 3.10
N ALA A 110 14.25 2.21 2.52
CA ALA A 110 12.89 2.42 3.03
C ALA A 110 11.91 1.27 2.74
N ILE A 111 12.29 0.29 1.89
CA ILE A 111 11.41 -0.81 1.50
C ILE A 111 11.34 -1.86 2.61
N GLU A 112 10.12 -2.06 3.11
CA GLU A 112 9.80 -2.99 4.18
C GLU A 112 8.85 -4.10 3.65
N PRO A 113 9.32 -5.37 3.62
CA PRO A 113 8.45 -6.49 3.29
C PRO A 113 7.46 -6.76 4.43
N VAL A 114 6.17 -6.84 4.09
CA VAL A 114 5.08 -7.09 5.05
C VAL A 114 4.16 -8.19 4.52
N ASP A 115 3.87 -9.18 5.35
CA ASP A 115 2.87 -10.23 5.12
C ASP A 115 1.86 -10.38 6.28
N GLU A 116 2.00 -9.56 7.32
CA GLU A 116 1.13 -9.51 8.49
C GLU A 116 0.48 -8.12 8.66
N TRP A 117 -0.19 -7.94 9.78
CA TRP A 117 -0.76 -6.66 10.19
C TRP A 117 0.34 -5.69 10.63
N THR A 118 0.49 -4.57 9.92
CA THR A 118 1.49 -3.54 10.21
C THR A 118 0.83 -2.22 10.57
N SER A 119 1.29 -1.60 11.66
CA SER A 119 0.80 -0.30 12.11
C SER A 119 1.52 0.85 11.41
N VAL A 120 0.75 1.87 11.03
CA VAL A 120 1.25 3.18 10.58
C VAL A 120 0.73 4.21 11.57
N GLY A 121 1.62 4.80 12.36
CA GLY A 121 1.24 5.62 13.50
C GLY A 121 0.50 4.82 14.59
N SER A 122 -0.30 5.52 15.40
CA SER A 122 -0.92 4.95 16.61
C SER A 122 -2.30 4.31 16.38
N ASP A 123 -2.98 4.72 15.32
CA ASP A 123 -4.42 4.46 15.14
C ASP A 123 -4.77 3.73 13.82
N VAL A 124 -3.79 3.54 12.92
CA VAL A 124 -3.98 2.89 11.63
C VAL A 124 -3.11 1.64 11.54
N ALA A 125 -3.68 0.55 11.06
CA ALA A 125 -2.94 -0.63 10.65
C ALA A 125 -3.41 -1.10 9.28
N PHE A 126 -2.52 -1.70 8.50
CA PHE A 126 -2.84 -2.33 7.23
C PHE A 126 -2.33 -3.76 7.16
N HIS A 127 -2.90 -4.55 6.25
CA HIS A 127 -2.52 -5.91 5.94
C HIS A 127 -2.54 -6.09 4.42
N PRO A 128 -1.46 -6.57 3.80
CA PRO A 128 -1.45 -6.88 2.38
C PRO A 128 -2.29 -8.14 2.11
N VAL A 129 -3.10 -8.12 1.06
CA VAL A 129 -3.98 -9.23 0.67
C VAL A 129 -3.66 -9.62 -0.77
N PRO A 130 -3.36 -10.90 -1.07
CA PRO A 130 -2.99 -11.32 -2.42
C PRO A 130 -4.05 -10.93 -3.47
N ALA A 131 -3.62 -10.18 -4.49
CA ALA A 131 -4.44 -9.66 -5.58
C ALA A 131 -4.43 -10.55 -6.83
N GLY A 132 -3.41 -11.39 -7.00
CA GLY A 132 -3.35 -12.39 -8.07
C GLY A 132 -3.07 -11.84 -9.49
N HIS A 133 -2.52 -10.62 -9.61
CA HIS A 133 -2.11 -10.04 -10.90
C HIS A 133 -0.77 -10.54 -11.42
N VAL A 134 0.24 -10.45 -10.55
CA VAL A 134 1.62 -10.89 -10.72
C VAL A 134 2.07 -11.56 -9.41
N PRO A 135 3.12 -12.40 -9.41
CA PRO A 135 3.67 -12.93 -8.16
C PRO A 135 4.01 -11.79 -7.20
N GLY A 136 3.40 -11.79 -6.01
CA GLY A 136 3.58 -10.73 -5.02
C GLY A 136 2.61 -9.55 -5.11
N ALA A 137 1.72 -9.50 -6.10
CA ALA A 137 0.69 -8.47 -6.16
C ALA A 137 -0.22 -8.54 -4.94
N VAL A 138 -0.34 -7.41 -4.24
CA VAL A 138 -1.18 -7.27 -3.06
C VAL A 138 -2.08 -6.04 -3.18
N GLY A 139 -3.35 -6.20 -2.83
CA GLY A 139 -4.18 -5.08 -2.40
C GLY A 139 -3.90 -4.79 -0.92
N THR A 140 -4.10 -3.57 -0.48
CA THR A 140 -3.96 -3.21 0.94
C THR A 140 -5.32 -3.16 1.64
N TYR A 141 -5.35 -3.67 2.86
CA TYR A 141 -6.53 -3.65 3.71
C TYR A 141 -6.20 -2.92 5.01
N SER A 142 -6.90 -1.84 5.32
CA SER A 142 -6.69 -1.09 6.57
C SER A 142 -7.80 -1.40 7.58
N ASP A 143 -7.42 -1.82 8.80
CA ASP A 143 -8.33 -1.99 9.93
C ASP A 143 -8.13 -0.84 10.92
N LEU A 144 -9.11 0.05 10.94
CA LEU A 144 -9.26 1.08 11.96
C LEU A 144 -10.03 0.43 13.10
N ARG A 145 -9.80 0.84 14.36
CA ARG A 145 -10.51 0.30 15.54
C ARG A 145 -12.05 0.22 15.43
N ARG A 146 -12.69 0.81 14.40
CA ARG A 146 -14.11 0.63 14.00
C ARG A 146 -14.43 0.67 12.48
N ILE A 147 -13.49 0.80 11.55
CA ILE A 147 -13.78 0.99 10.09
C ILE A 147 -12.78 0.22 9.23
N LYS A 148 -13.28 -0.49 8.21
CA LYS A 148 -12.50 -1.36 7.34
C LYS A 148 -12.45 -0.77 5.93
N VAL A 149 -11.25 -0.57 5.38
CA VAL A 149 -11.04 0.03 4.05
C VAL A 149 -10.26 -0.97 3.20
N SER A 150 -10.75 -1.27 2.01
CA SER A 150 -10.04 -2.09 1.01
C SER A 150 -9.77 -1.26 -0.22
N THR A 151 -8.52 -1.23 -0.66
CA THR A 151 -8.09 -0.47 -1.84
C THR A 151 -7.77 -1.43 -2.99
N PRO A 152 -8.39 -1.26 -4.18
CA PRO A 152 -8.19 -2.16 -5.29
C PRO A 152 -6.81 -1.94 -5.93
N GLY A 153 -6.11 -3.04 -6.17
CA GLY A 153 -4.84 -3.11 -6.90
C GLY A 153 -4.74 -4.47 -7.61
N ILE A 154 -5.79 -4.83 -8.35
CA ILE A 154 -6.13 -6.16 -8.93
C ILE A 154 -6.89 -7.11 -7.97
N PHE A 155 -7.84 -7.85 -8.55
CA PHE A 155 -9.03 -8.50 -7.97
C PHE A 155 -8.83 -9.31 -6.67
N LEU A 156 -9.43 -8.83 -5.58
CA LEU A 156 -9.65 -9.64 -4.37
C LEU A 156 -10.88 -10.56 -4.53
N ARG A 157 -10.65 -11.87 -4.68
CA ARG A 157 -11.68 -12.89 -4.44
C ARG A 157 -11.65 -13.33 -2.97
N ARG A 158 -12.75 -13.03 -2.26
CA ARG A 158 -13.20 -13.59 -0.97
C ARG A 158 -12.50 -13.06 0.30
N VAL A 159 -13.22 -12.21 1.02
CA VAL A 159 -12.88 -11.79 2.40
C VAL A 159 -13.50 -12.78 3.39
N ILE A 160 -12.69 -13.39 4.26
CA ILE A 160 -13.14 -14.16 5.43
C ILE A 160 -13.07 -13.23 6.65
N LEU A 161 -14.20 -13.09 7.32
CA LEU A 161 -14.33 -12.31 8.55
C LEU A 161 -13.74 -13.10 9.73
N HIS A 162 -12.77 -12.53 10.44
CA HIS A 162 -12.53 -12.90 11.83
C HIS A 162 -12.65 -11.65 12.70
N SER A 163 -13.50 -11.73 13.71
CA SER A 163 -13.62 -10.74 14.78
C SER A 163 -13.14 -11.42 16.06
N PRO A 164 -12.16 -10.88 16.80
CA PRO A 164 -11.73 -11.46 18.05
C PRO A 164 -12.82 -11.18 19.08
N GLY A 165 -13.77 -12.11 19.23
CA GLY A 165 -14.84 -11.98 20.21
C GLY A 165 -16.18 -12.60 19.84
N ARG A 166 -16.20 -13.80 19.27
CA ARG A 166 -17.30 -14.79 19.46
C ARG A 166 -16.93 -16.12 18.78
N ALA A 167 -16.95 -17.17 19.60
CA ALA A 167 -16.90 -18.60 19.34
C ALA A 167 -16.64 -19.10 17.90
N ALA A 168 -15.61 -19.94 17.79
CA ALA A 168 -15.34 -20.82 16.66
C ALA A 168 -16.60 -21.56 16.18
N ILE A 169 -16.92 -21.43 14.89
CA ILE A 169 -17.80 -22.37 14.20
C ILE A 169 -16.90 -23.42 13.58
N ARG A 170 -17.08 -24.66 14.05
CA ARG A 170 -16.38 -25.87 13.67
C ARG A 170 -16.43 -26.13 12.16
N ASP A 171 -15.31 -26.62 11.65
CA ASP A 171 -15.20 -27.37 10.41
C ASP A 171 -16.25 -28.49 10.35
N SER A 172 -16.98 -28.55 9.23
CA SER A 172 -17.53 -29.81 8.74
C SER A 172 -17.68 -29.76 7.22
N HIS A 173 -17.04 -30.75 6.58
CA HIS A 173 -17.23 -31.26 5.22
C HIS A 173 -16.36 -30.71 4.08
N LEU A 174 -15.20 -31.37 3.95
CA LEU A 174 -14.71 -31.90 2.68
C LEU A 174 -15.82 -32.67 1.93
N SER A 175 -16.04 -32.35 0.66
CA SER A 175 -16.17 -33.37 -0.39
C SER A 175 -16.01 -32.76 -1.80
N ARG A 176 -14.92 -33.15 -2.45
CA ARG A 176 -14.79 -33.59 -3.87
C ARG A 176 -15.47 -32.76 -4.96
N PHE A 177 -14.68 -32.35 -5.97
CA PHE A 177 -14.80 -32.91 -7.33
C PHE A 177 -13.46 -32.73 -8.09
N LYS A 178 -12.79 -33.86 -8.36
CA LYS A 178 -12.08 -34.12 -9.63
C LYS A 178 -13.20 -34.46 -10.63
N THR A 179 -13.25 -33.97 -11.85
CA THR A 179 -12.32 -34.18 -12.97
C THR A 179 -12.63 -33.12 -14.02
#